data_AF-A0A537B6N1-F1
#
_entry.id   AF-A0A537B6N1-F1
#
_cell.length_a   1.000
_cell.length_b   1.000
_cell.length_c   1.000
_cell.angle_alpha   90.00
_cell.angle_beta   90.00
_cell.angle_gamma   90.00
#
_symmetry.space_group_name_H-M   'P 1'
#
loop_
_entity.id
_entity.type
_entity.pdbx_description
1 polymer ?
#
loop_
_entity_poly.entity_id
_entity_poly.type
_entity_poly.pdbx_seq_one_letter_code
_entity_poly.pdbx_strand_id
1 'polypeptide(L)'
;MPPCFSVNFAGCKDAERRIDLMALSAPTPETGRTTHYFFGFVRNFGLRDPDMDKIFGVDMVTVFNEDIPILEAQQRNLELRPDAPRIDIKVDAAPLAARRMLEAMIKREADAATCGVRAG
;
A
#
# COMPACT_ATOMS: atom_id res chain seq x y z
N MET A 1 10.33 3.51 12.59
CA MET A 1 9.09 3.37 11.80
C MET A 1 9.45 2.65 10.51
N PRO A 2 8.88 1.46 10.25
CA PRO A 2 9.18 0.68 9.06
C PRO A 2 8.66 1.38 7.79
N PRO A 3 9.32 1.19 6.63
CA PRO A 3 8.84 1.76 5.37
C PRO A 3 7.46 1.18 5.03
N CYS A 4 6.48 2.08 4.90
CA CYS A 4 5.08 1.75 4.63
C CYS A 4 4.76 1.93 3.15
N PHE A 5 5.54 1.32 2.26
CA PHE A 5 5.27 1.40 0.83
C PHE A 5 5.38 0.06 0.12
N SER A 6 4.63 -0.08 -0.97
CA SER A 6 4.67 -1.19 -1.89
C SER A 6 4.85 -0.66 -3.30
N VAL A 7 5.60 -1.41 -4.10
CA VAL A 7 5.81 -1.13 -5.52
C VAL A 7 5.40 -2.37 -6.29
N ASN A 8 4.35 -2.24 -7.10
CA ASN A 8 3.85 -3.30 -7.94
C ASN A 8 4.30 -3.07 -9.37
N PHE A 9 4.89 -4.10 -9.98
CA PHE A 9 5.32 -4.08 -11.37
C PHE A 9 4.34 -4.88 -12.22
N ALA A 10 3.76 -4.23 -13.22
CA ALA A 10 2.97 -4.85 -14.27
C ALA A 10 3.72 -4.66 -15.59
N GLY A 11 4.04 -5.75 -16.27
CA GLY A 11 4.69 -5.65 -17.57
C GLY A 11 4.54 -6.89 -18.43
N CYS A 12 4.58 -6.68 -19.74
CA CYS A 12 4.60 -7.76 -20.73
C CYS A 12 6.06 -8.13 -21.03
N LYS A 13 6.40 -9.41 -20.93
CA LYS A 13 7.74 -9.95 -21.23
C LYS A 13 7.90 -10.27 -22.72
N ASP A 14 7.70 -9.26 -23.58
CA ASP A 14 8.12 -9.37 -24.98
C ASP A 14 9.44 -8.60 -25.16
N ALA A 15 10.41 -9.23 -25.83
CA ALA A 15 11.79 -8.74 -25.93
C ALA A 15 11.92 -7.51 -26.85
N GLU A 16 10.98 -7.33 -27.79
CA GLU A 16 11.02 -6.25 -28.78
C GLU A 16 10.19 -5.01 -28.37
N ARG A 17 9.18 -5.19 -27.51
CA ARG A 17 8.30 -4.11 -27.03
C ARG A 17 7.98 -4.30 -25.55
N ARG A 18 8.80 -3.69 -24.70
CA ARG A 18 8.63 -3.73 -23.25
C ARG A 18 7.63 -2.68 -22.79
N ILE A 19 6.43 -3.12 -22.40
CA ILE A 19 5.46 -2.30 -21.67
C ILE A 19 5.72 -2.54 -20.19
N ASP A 20 6.23 -1.53 -19.49
CA ASP A 20 6.36 -1.53 -18.03
C ASP A 20 5.46 -0.46 -17.42
N LEU A 21 4.71 -0.87 -16.40
CA LEU A 21 3.98 -0.01 -15.49
C LEU A 21 4.40 -0.33 -14.06
N MET A 22 4.82 0.69 -13.33
CA MET A 22 5.12 0.61 -11.91
C MET A 22 4.05 1.39 -11.14
N ALA A 23 3.39 0.74 -10.20
CA ALA A 23 2.43 1.37 -9.29
C ALA A 23 3.03 1.48 -7.89
N LEU A 24 3.13 2.70 -7.38
CA LEU A 24 3.53 3.02 -6.02
C LEU A 24 2.29 3.17 -5.14
N SER A 25 2.28 2.52 -3.99
CA SER A 25 1.35 2.78 -2.89
C SER A 25 2.17 2.98 -1.61
N ALA A 26 2.04 4.14 -0.99
CA ALA A 26 2.84 4.55 0.17
C ALA A 26 1.96 5.24 1.24
N PRO A 27 1.13 4.49 1.97
CA PRO A 27 0.39 5.02 3.11
C PRO A 27 1.33 5.41 4.26
N THR A 28 1.21 6.65 4.74
CA THR A 28 1.98 7.18 5.88
C THR A 28 1.03 7.56 7.01
N PRO A 29 1.03 6.82 8.14
CA PRO A 29 0.23 7.14 9.31
C PRO A 29 0.38 8.59 9.77
N GLU A 30 -0.74 9.28 9.97
CA GLU A 30 -0.81 10.60 10.63
C GLU A 30 -1.24 10.43 12.09
N THR A 31 -2.27 9.60 12.31
CA THR A 31 -2.74 9.20 13.65
C THR A 31 -2.95 7.68 13.70
N GLY A 32 -3.46 7.16 14.82
CA GLY A 32 -3.87 5.75 14.90
C GLY A 32 -5.04 5.38 13.97
N ARG A 33 -5.74 6.36 13.37
CA ARG A 33 -6.94 6.14 12.55
C ARG A 33 -6.95 6.92 11.23
N THR A 34 -5.91 7.71 10.95
CA THR A 34 -5.79 8.52 9.72
C THR A 34 -4.42 8.32 9.10
N THR A 35 -4.36 8.42 7.76
CA THR A 35 -3.15 8.20 6.98
C THR A 35 -3.11 9.15 5.80
N HIS A 36 -1.91 9.61 5.44
CA HIS A 36 -1.65 10.23 4.15
C HIS A 36 -1.34 9.15 3.12
N TYR A 37 -2.16 9.01 2.09
CA TYR A 37 -1.98 7.98 1.08
C TYR A 37 -1.32 8.56 -0.18
N PHE A 38 -0.02 8.37 -0.30
CA PHE A 38 0.71 8.73 -1.53
C PHE A 38 0.64 7.58 -2.53
N PHE A 39 0.26 7.86 -3.77
CA PHE A 39 0.23 6.88 -4.85
C PHE A 39 0.77 7.48 -6.14
N GLY A 40 1.17 6.62 -7.07
CA GLY A 40 1.63 7.08 -8.37
C GLY A 40 1.85 5.93 -9.35
N PHE A 41 1.76 6.27 -10.63
CA PHE A 41 1.97 5.33 -11.73
C PHE A 41 3.12 5.85 -12.60
N VAL A 42 4.09 4.97 -12.89
CA VAL A 42 5.23 5.28 -13.76
C VAL A 42 5.20 4.32 -14.95
N ARG A 43 5.23 4.88 -16.16
CA ARG A 43 5.11 4.14 -17.42
C ARG A 43 6.31 4.42 -18.33
N ASN A 44 6.69 3.43 -19.14
CA ASN A 44 7.77 3.57 -20.14
C ASN A 44 7.25 3.66 -21.60
N PHE A 45 5.93 3.63 -21.81
CA PHE A 45 5.27 3.54 -23.12
C PHE A 45 4.29 4.69 -23.32
N GLY A 46 4.02 5.10 -24.58
CA GLY A 46 3.06 6.16 -24.90
C GLY A 46 3.49 7.57 -24.45
N LEU A 47 4.80 7.82 -24.27
CA LEU A 47 5.31 9.03 -23.60
C LEU A 47 5.05 10.35 -24.35
N ARG A 48 4.61 10.27 -25.61
CA ARG A 48 4.26 11.43 -26.46
C ARG A 48 2.80 11.40 -26.89
N ASP A 49 2.00 10.58 -26.24
CA ASP A 49 0.58 10.39 -26.53
C ASP A 49 -0.25 11.15 -25.49
N PRO A 50 -0.93 12.25 -25.90
CA PRO A 50 -1.74 13.06 -25.00
C PRO A 50 -2.94 12.29 -24.40
N ASP A 51 -3.48 11.30 -25.10
CA ASP A 51 -4.59 10.50 -24.59
C ASP A 51 -4.10 9.60 -23.45
N MET A 52 -2.88 9.08 -23.56
CA MET A 52 -2.22 8.34 -22.49
C MET A 52 -1.90 9.23 -21.29
N ASP A 53 -1.50 10.48 -21.50
CA ASP A 53 -1.32 11.44 -20.40
C ASP A 53 -2.63 11.68 -19.63
N LYS A 54 -3.75 11.80 -20.35
CA LYS A 54 -5.07 11.95 -19.74
C LYS A 54 -5.46 10.72 -18.92
N ILE A 55 -5.27 9.51 -19.45
CA ILE A 55 -5.60 8.27 -18.74
C ILE A 55 -4.84 8.19 -17.40
N PHE A 56 -3.54 8.46 -17.39
CA PHE A 56 -2.74 8.35 -16.17
C PHE A 56 -2.87 9.55 -15.23
N GLY A 57 -3.11 10.75 -15.76
CA GLY A 57 -3.26 11.97 -14.96
C GLY A 57 -4.65 12.19 -14.38
N VAL A 58 -5.70 11.67 -15.01
CA VAL A 58 -7.11 11.90 -14.62
C VAL A 58 -7.82 10.61 -14.30
N ASP A 59 -7.83 9.65 -15.22
CA ASP A 59 -8.68 8.46 -15.08
C ASP A 59 -8.15 7.54 -13.98
N MET A 60 -6.83 7.32 -13.92
CA MET A 60 -6.23 6.52 -12.85
C MET A 60 -6.38 7.16 -11.46
N VAL A 61 -6.36 8.49 -11.37
CA VAL A 61 -6.65 9.21 -10.12
C VAL A 61 -8.11 9.01 -9.72
N THR A 62 -9.02 9.03 -10.69
CA THR A 62 -10.45 8.80 -10.46
C THR A 62 -10.70 7.40 -9.93
N VAL A 63 -10.11 6.37 -10.55
CA VAL A 63 -10.20 4.98 -10.09
C VAL A 63 -9.63 4.83 -8.68
N PHE A 64 -8.48 5.44 -8.39
CA PHE A 64 -7.90 5.38 -7.04
C PHE A 64 -8.84 5.97 -5.97
N ASN A 65 -9.59 7.02 -6.30
CA ASN A 65 -10.55 7.61 -5.35
C ASN A 65 -11.71 6.68 -5.01
N GLU A 66 -11.98 5.63 -5.81
CA GLU A 66 -12.99 4.62 -5.50
C GLU A 66 -12.58 3.73 -4.31
N ASP A 67 -11.28 3.59 -4.05
CA ASP A 67 -10.77 2.78 -2.92
C ASP A 67 -10.99 3.47 -1.57
N ILE A 68 -11.00 4.80 -1.54
CA ILE A 68 -11.14 5.61 -0.32
C ILE A 68 -12.38 5.22 0.51
N PRO A 69 -13.61 5.24 -0.03
CA PRO A 69 -14.80 4.90 0.75
C PRO A 69 -14.79 3.44 1.25
N ILE A 70 -14.13 2.53 0.52
CA ILE A 70 -13.98 1.13 0.93
C ILE A 70 -13.03 1.01 2.12
N LEU A 71 -11.88 1.68 2.08
CA LEU A 71 -10.92 1.70 3.19
C LEU A 71 -11.54 2.31 4.46
N GLU A 72 -12.28 3.40 4.33
CA GLU A 72 -13.00 4.01 5.45
C GLU A 72 -14.09 3.09 6.02
N ALA A 73 -14.83 2.39 5.15
CA ALA A 73 -15.83 1.42 5.59
C ALA A 73 -15.19 0.23 6.33
N GLN A 74 -14.01 -0.23 5.89
CA GLN A 74 -13.25 -1.25 6.61
C GLN A 74 -12.81 -0.75 7.99
N GLN A 75 -12.30 0.48 8.10
CA GLN A 75 -11.92 1.08 9.38
C GLN A 75 -13.11 1.18 10.33
N ARG A 76 -14.28 1.66 9.86
CA ARG A 76 -15.52 1.69 10.64
C ARG A 76 -15.94 0.29 11.10
N ASN A 77 -15.81 -0.72 10.24
CA ASN A 77 -16.15 -2.10 10.60
C ASN A 77 -15.24 -2.68 11.68
N LEU A 78 -13.93 -2.38 11.63
CA LEU A 78 -12.97 -2.80 12.66
C LEU A 78 -13.32 -2.20 14.03
N GLU A 79 -13.79 -0.96 14.04
CA GLU A 79 -14.18 -0.27 15.28
C GLU A 79 -15.50 -0.76 15.85
N LEU A 80 -16.47 -1.07 14.99
CA LEU A 80 -17.77 -1.61 15.41
C LEU A 80 -17.64 -3.03 15.97
N ARG A 81 -16.64 -3.79 15.53
CA ARG A 81 -16.47 -5.21 15.89
C ARG A 81 -14.99 -5.54 16.12
N PRO A 82 -14.39 -5.05 17.21
CA PRO A 82 -12.95 -5.22 17.48
C PRO A 82 -12.55 -6.70 17.64
N ASP A 83 -13.46 -7.53 18.16
CA ASP A 83 -13.20 -8.94 18.43
C ASP A 83 -13.67 -9.89 17.30
N ALA A 84 -14.13 -9.34 16.18
CA ALA A 84 -14.57 -10.19 15.06
C ALA A 84 -13.41 -11.00 14.49
N PRO A 85 -13.60 -12.31 14.25
CA PRO A 85 -12.58 -13.12 13.61
C PRO A 85 -12.37 -12.64 12.16
N ARG A 86 -11.10 -12.58 11.73
CA ARG A 86 -10.76 -12.36 10.33
C ARG A 86 -10.91 -13.67 9.57
N ILE A 87 -11.58 -13.63 8.43
CA ILE A 87 -11.72 -14.77 7.52
C ILE A 87 -10.86 -14.49 6.31
N ASP A 88 -9.75 -15.21 6.19
CA ASP A 88 -8.80 -15.05 5.11
C ASP A 88 -9.17 -15.97 3.93
N ILE A 89 -9.03 -15.46 2.71
CA ILE A 89 -9.21 -16.20 1.46
C ILE A 89 -7.91 -16.30 0.67
N LYS A 90 -7.90 -17.10 -0.40
CA LYS A 90 -6.68 -17.40 -1.18
C LYS A 90 -5.95 -16.16 -1.70
N VAL A 91 -6.69 -15.09 -2.03
CA VAL A 91 -6.11 -13.84 -2.54
C VAL A 91 -5.42 -13.01 -1.46
N ASP A 92 -5.65 -13.31 -0.18
CA ASP A 92 -5.09 -12.55 0.95
C ASP A 92 -3.65 -12.97 1.30
N ALA A 93 -3.07 -13.93 0.58
CA ALA A 93 -1.72 -14.44 0.88
C ALA A 93 -0.67 -13.31 0.95
N ALA A 94 -0.69 -12.37 0.00
CA ALA A 94 0.24 -11.25 -0.04
C ALA A 94 0.03 -10.25 1.13
N PRO A 95 -1.17 -9.70 1.39
CA PRO A 95 -1.36 -8.79 2.52
C PRO A 95 -1.14 -9.46 3.88
N LEU A 96 -1.41 -10.77 4.03
CA LEU A 96 -1.07 -11.50 5.26
C LEU A 96 0.44 -11.60 5.48
N ALA A 97 1.22 -11.87 4.43
CA ALA A 97 2.68 -11.86 4.53
C ALA A 97 3.20 -10.47 4.93
N ALA A 98 2.67 -9.40 4.34
CA ALA A 98 3.02 -8.03 4.69
C ALA A 98 2.72 -7.70 6.17
N ARG A 99 1.56 -8.13 6.70
CA ARG A 99 1.22 -7.95 8.13
C ARG A 99 2.22 -8.62 9.05
N ARG A 100 2.62 -9.86 8.76
CA ARG A 100 3.63 -10.59 9.54
C ARG A 100 4.98 -9.87 9.53
N MET A 101 5.38 -9.32 8.38
CA MET A 101 6.61 -8.53 8.28
C MET A 101 6.54 -7.26 9.13
N LEU A 102 5.41 -6.55 9.07
CA LEU A 102 5.18 -5.34 9.87
C LEU A 102 5.20 -5.63 11.37
N GLU A 103 4.51 -6.68 11.81
CA GLU A 103 4.51 -7.14 13.22
C GLU A 103 5.93 -7.45 13.72
N ALA A 104 6.73 -8.14 12.90
CA ALA A 104 8.12 -8.44 13.25
C ALA A 104 8.98 -7.17 13.37
N MET A 105 8.75 -6.15 12.53
CA MET A 105 9.44 -4.86 12.62
C MET A 105 9.02 -4.09 13.87
N ILE A 106 7.71 -4.01 14.16
CA ILE A 106 7.19 -3.36 15.37
C ILE A 106 7.77 -4.01 16.63
N LYS A 107 7.81 -5.34 16.69
CA LYS A 107 8.40 -6.07 17.81
C LYS A 107 9.87 -5.71 18.02
N ARG A 108 10.66 -5.66 16.94
CA ARG A 108 12.08 -5.25 17.01
C ARG A 108 12.25 -3.82 17.52
N GLU A 109 11.39 -2.90 17.09
CA GLU A 109 11.41 -1.51 17.59
C GLU A 109 11.09 -1.45 19.09
N ALA A 110 10.10 -2.21 19.56
CA ALA A 110 9.75 -2.28 20.99
C ALA A 110 10.87 -2.89 21.85
N ASP A 111 11.52 -3.95 21.37
CA ASP A 111 12.64 -4.61 22.06
C ASP A 111 13.87 -3.68 22.14
N ALA A 112 14.16 -2.91 21.08
CA ALA A 112 15.24 -1.94 21.06
C ALA A 112 14.99 -0.78 22.04
N ALA A 113 13.75 -0.28 22.11
CA ALA A 113 13.36 0.77 23.04
C ALA A 113 13.45 0.33 24.51
N THR A 114 13.14 -0.93 24.83
CA THR A 114 13.26 -1.49 26.19
C THR A 114 14.70 -1.79 26.60
N CYS A 115 15.59 -2.14 25.66
CA CYS A 115 17.01 -2.35 25.93
C CYS A 115 17.75 -1.04 26.29
N GLY A 116 17.36 0.09 25.68
CA GLY A 116 17.96 1.41 25.94
C GLY A 116 17.60 2.04 27.30
N VAL A 117 16.53 1.57 27.97
CA VAL A 117 16.04 2.15 29.24
C VAL A 117 16.67 1.51 30.48
N ARG A 118 17.42 0.40 30.36
CA ARG A 118 18.06 -0.29 31.49
C ARG A 118 19.51 0.13 31.78
N ALA A 119 20.01 1.17 31.11
CA ALA A 119 21.32 1.77 31.40
C ALA A 119 21.13 3.10 32.16
N GLY A 120 20.79 3.00 33.44
CA GLY A 120 20.61 4.14 34.36
C GLY A 120 20.56 3.67 35.80
#